data_AF-A0A7X9A9K5-F1
#
_entry.id   AF-A0A7X9A9K5-F1
#
_cell.length_a   1.000
_cell.length_b   1.000
_cell.length_c   1.000
_cell.angle_alpha   90.00
_cell.angle_beta   90.00
_cell.angle_gamma   90.00
#
_symmetry.space_group_name_H-M   'P 1'
#
loop_
_entity.id
_entity.type
_entity.pdbx_description
1 polymer ?
#
loop_
_entity_poly.entity_id
_entity_poly.type
_entity_poly.pdbx_seq_one_letter_code
_entity_poly.pdbx_strand_id
1 'polypeptide(L)'
;MDYFRSTNNKKTVEINENLIADTFSPEEALHQLKLDEALQNAIEQLPPDQQEIVRLRMEGLAFKEIAEQKQISINTALGRMHYAVQNLRKLLSDYL
;
A
#
# COMPACT_ATOMS: atom_id res chain seq x y z
N MET A 1 -12.32 -23.67 -39.20
CA MET A 1 -11.87 -22.43 -38.53
C MET A 1 -10.87 -22.84 -37.46
N ASP A 2 -9.70 -23.24 -37.93
CA ASP A 2 -8.40 -23.22 -37.24
C ASP A 2 -8.20 -21.84 -36.60
N TYR A 3 -7.58 -21.68 -35.44
CA TYR A 3 -6.16 -21.88 -35.13
C TYR A 3 -6.05 -22.24 -33.61
N PHE A 4 -5.54 -23.38 -33.13
CA PHE A 4 -4.11 -23.75 -32.93
C PHE A 4 -3.27 -22.54 -32.43
N ARG A 5 -2.55 -22.48 -31.29
CA ARG A 5 -1.60 -23.36 -30.58
C ARG A 5 -1.33 -22.69 -29.21
N SER A 6 -1.29 -23.41 -28.09
CA SER A 6 -0.10 -24.06 -27.51
C SER A 6 0.93 -23.11 -26.88
N THR A 7 1.55 -23.65 -25.81
CA THR A 7 2.85 -23.32 -25.19
C THR A 7 2.90 -22.25 -24.11
N ASN A 8 2.79 -22.73 -22.86
CA ASN A 8 3.93 -22.86 -21.94
C ASN A 8 4.87 -21.64 -21.83
N ASN A 9 4.77 -20.89 -20.74
CA ASN A 9 5.97 -20.32 -20.13
C ASN A 9 5.80 -20.20 -18.61
N LYS A 10 6.12 -21.28 -17.89
CA LYS A 10 6.60 -21.16 -16.51
C LYS A 10 7.93 -20.39 -16.58
N LYS A 11 7.86 -19.06 -16.57
CA LYS A 11 9.04 -18.24 -16.27
C LYS A 11 9.31 -18.42 -14.79
N THR A 12 10.17 -19.38 -14.47
CA THR A 12 10.97 -19.33 -13.25
C THR A 12 11.65 -17.97 -13.26
N VAL A 13 11.22 -17.07 -12.39
CA VAL A 13 11.89 -15.78 -12.20
C VAL A 13 13.20 -16.13 -11.50
N GLU A 14 14.31 -16.10 -12.22
CA GLU A 14 15.63 -16.13 -11.61
C GLU A 14 15.76 -14.88 -10.74
N ILE A 15 15.78 -15.09 -9.43
CA ILE A 15 16.04 -14.04 -8.45
C ILE A 15 17.53 -13.73 -8.57
N ASN A 16 17.87 -12.69 -9.32
CA ASN A 16 19.23 -12.20 -9.39
C ASN A 16 19.52 -11.44 -8.09
N GLU A 17 20.33 -12.04 -7.20
CA GLU A 17 20.73 -11.45 -5.92
C GLU A 17 21.38 -10.06 -6.08
N ASN A 18 21.93 -9.76 -7.26
CA ASN A 18 22.51 -8.44 -7.57
C ASN A 18 21.50 -7.36 -7.95
N LEU A 19 20.22 -7.69 -8.22
CA LEU A 19 19.23 -6.67 -8.59
C LEU A 19 18.78 -5.80 -7.41
N ILE A 20 19.00 -6.26 -6.17
CA ILE A 20 18.67 -5.52 -4.94
C ILE A 20 19.79 -4.53 -4.57
N ALA A 21 21.03 -4.80 -5.01
CA ALA A 21 22.20 -4.06 -4.57
C ALA A 21 22.41 -2.70 -5.26
N ASP A 22 21.68 -2.40 -6.35
CA ASP A 22 22.01 -1.28 -7.24
C ASP A 22 21.01 -0.11 -7.21
N THR A 23 19.99 -0.14 -6.34
CA THR A 23 18.95 0.91 -6.32
C THR A 23 19.04 1.88 -5.14
N PHE A 24 19.70 1.50 -4.04
CA PHE A 24 19.81 2.33 -2.84
C PHE A 24 21.16 2.14 -2.15
N SER A 25 21.75 3.21 -1.64
CA SER A 25 22.90 3.09 -0.72
C SER A 25 22.48 2.33 0.55
N PRO A 26 23.41 1.70 1.30
CA PRO A 26 23.08 1.03 2.56
C PRO A 26 22.36 1.94 3.57
N GLU A 27 22.68 3.25 3.56
CA GLU A 27 22.03 4.26 4.37
C GLU A 27 20.59 4.52 3.91
N GLU A 28 20.36 4.65 2.60
CA GLU A 28 19.03 4.81 2.01
C GLU A 28 18.14 3.59 2.26
N ALA A 29 18.68 2.37 2.13
CA ALA A 29 17.96 1.14 2.43
C ALA A 29 17.54 1.07 3.91
N LEU A 30 18.45 1.46 4.83
CA LEU A 30 18.14 1.52 6.26
C LEU A 30 17.09 2.59 6.57
N HIS A 31 17.18 3.75 5.93
CA HIS A 31 16.20 4.82 6.07
C HIS A 31 14.81 4.38 5.60
N GLN A 32 14.71 3.71 4.45
CA GLN A 32 13.46 3.19 3.93
C GLN A 32 12.82 2.16 4.88
N LEU A 33 13.62 1.22 5.41
CA LEU A 33 13.14 0.24 6.37
C LEU A 33 12.55 0.90 7.64
N LYS A 34 13.21 1.94 8.16
CA LYS A 34 12.71 2.70 9.31
C LYS A 34 11.41 3.45 8.99
N LEU A 35 11.31 4.04 7.81
CA LEU A 35 10.11 4.75 7.38
C LEU A 35 8.93 3.78 7.21
N ASP A 36 9.17 2.59 6.64
CA ASP A 36 8.15 1.56 6.47
C ASP A 36 7.63 1.05 7.83
N GLU A 37 8.53 0.81 8.79
CA GLU A 37 8.16 0.43 10.16
C GLU A 37 7.34 1.54 10.85
N ALA A 38 7.79 2.79 10.74
CA ALA A 38 7.08 3.93 11.29
C ALA A 38 5.67 4.09 10.68
N LEU A 39 5.54 3.91 9.36
CA LEU A 39 4.26 3.98 8.67
C LEU A 39 3.29 2.91 9.16
N GLN A 40 3.74 1.65 9.31
CA GLN A 40 2.89 0.59 9.84
C GLN A 40 2.41 0.89 11.26
N ASN A 41 3.32 1.32 12.14
CA ASN A 41 3.00 1.73 13.50
C ASN A 41 2.03 2.92 13.54
N ALA A 42 2.16 3.87 12.61
CA ALA A 42 1.25 5.01 12.52
C ALA A 42 -0.15 4.59 12.05
N ILE A 43 -0.25 3.64 11.11
CA ILE A 43 -1.54 3.08 10.66
C ILE A 43 -2.25 2.36 11.80
N GLU A 44 -1.53 1.66 12.67
CA GLU A 44 -2.10 0.99 13.85
C GLU A 44 -2.65 1.94 14.91
N GLN A 45 -2.14 3.17 14.97
CA GLN A 45 -2.61 4.21 15.90
C GLN A 45 -3.82 5.00 15.39
N LEU A 46 -4.22 4.80 14.13
CA LEU A 46 -5.38 5.48 13.57
C LEU A 46 -6.69 5.01 14.25
N PRO A 47 -7.71 5.89 14.34
CA PRO A 47 -9.06 5.46 14.67
C PRO A 47 -9.54 4.33 13.75
N PRO A 48 -10.36 3.37 14.23
CA PRO A 48 -10.72 2.15 13.49
C PRO A 48 -11.23 2.41 12.06
N ASP A 49 -12.12 3.40 11.91
CA ASP A 49 -12.69 3.79 10.62
C ASP A 49 -11.64 4.33 9.61
N GLN A 50 -10.60 4.97 10.13
CA GLN A 50 -9.49 5.53 9.33
C GLN A 50 -8.47 4.44 9.00
N GLN A 51 -8.16 3.57 9.96
CA GLN A 51 -7.30 2.41 9.75
C GLN A 51 -7.87 1.49 8.68
N GLU A 52 -9.16 1.16 8.77
CA GLU A 52 -9.83 0.26 7.85
C GLU A 52 -9.79 0.78 6.41
N ILE A 53 -10.08 2.06 6.19
CA ILE A 53 -10.06 2.62 4.84
C ILE A 53 -8.65 2.69 4.24
N VAL A 54 -7.63 2.90 5.07
CA VAL A 54 -6.23 2.87 4.63
C VAL A 54 -5.86 1.46 4.16
N ARG A 55 -6.18 0.42 4.96
CA ARG A 55 -5.90 -0.97 4.61
C ARG A 55 -6.57 -1.38 3.29
N LEU A 56 -7.87 -1.10 3.14
CA LEU A 56 -8.61 -1.42 1.90
C LEU A 56 -8.04 -0.67 0.68
N ARG A 57 -7.54 0.57 0.87
CA ARG A 57 -6.87 1.31 -0.22
C ARG A 57 -5.51 0.75 -0.56
N MET A 58 -4.75 0.25 0.42
CA MET A 58 -3.49 -0.46 0.18
C MET A 58 -3.70 -1.79 -0.56
N GLU A 59 -4.85 -2.45 -0.34
CA GLU A 59 -5.30 -3.62 -1.11
C GLU A 59 -5.76 -3.27 -2.54
N GLY A 60 -5.82 -1.98 -2.89
CA GLY A 60 -6.10 -1.51 -4.25
C GLY A 60 -7.56 -1.18 -4.54
N LEU A 61 -8.48 -1.38 -3.60
CA LEU A 61 -9.92 -1.12 -3.82
C LEU A 61 -10.19 0.36 -4.10
N ALA A 62 -11.07 0.67 -5.04
CA ALA A 62 -11.53 2.03 -5.28
C ALA A 62 -12.47 2.51 -4.15
N PHE A 63 -12.53 3.82 -3.88
CA PHE A 63 -13.43 4.37 -2.84
C PHE A 63 -14.90 4.02 -3.04
N LYS A 64 -15.33 3.84 -4.29
CA LYS A 64 -16.68 3.40 -4.62
C LYS A 64 -16.93 1.95 -4.16
N GLU A 65 -15.99 1.05 -4.41
CA GLU A 65 -16.07 -0.36 -3.98
C GLU A 65 -16.05 -0.46 -2.45
N ILE A 66 -15.21 0.33 -1.79
CA ILE A 66 -15.17 0.42 -0.32
C ILE A 66 -16.51 0.91 0.23
N ALA A 67 -17.09 1.96 -0.38
CA ALA A 67 -18.37 2.51 0.03
C ALA A 67 -19.51 1.48 -0.10
N GLU A 68 -19.54 0.74 -1.20
CA GLU A 68 -20.50 -0.35 -1.43
C GLU A 68 -20.32 -1.50 -0.43
N GLN A 69 -19.08 -1.99 -0.24
CA GLN A 69 -18.78 -3.08 0.69
C GLN A 69 -19.12 -2.73 2.14
N LYS A 70 -18.92 -1.47 2.55
CA LYS A 70 -19.17 -0.99 3.92
C LYS A 70 -20.55 -0.37 4.12
N GLN A 71 -21.38 -0.31 3.07
CA GLN A 71 -22.72 0.31 3.09
C GLN A 71 -22.70 1.76 3.61
N ILE A 72 -21.70 2.54 3.18
CA ILE A 72 -21.55 3.97 3.49
C ILE A 72 -21.59 4.81 2.21
N SER A 73 -21.72 6.13 2.34
CA SER A 73 -21.60 7.01 1.18
C SER A 73 -20.14 7.10 0.69
N ILE A 74 -19.95 7.34 -0.61
CA ILE A 74 -18.61 7.62 -1.17
C ILE A 74 -17.93 8.81 -0.46
N ASN A 75 -18.70 9.81 -0.04
CA ASN A 75 -18.20 10.97 0.71
C ASN A 75 -17.72 10.58 2.11
N THR A 76 -18.38 9.63 2.76
CA THR A 76 -17.95 9.09 4.05
C THR A 76 -16.60 8.39 3.90
N ALA A 77 -16.43 7.59 2.84
CA ALA A 77 -15.14 6.96 2.54
C ALA A 77 -14.06 8.01 2.27
N LEU A 78 -14.30 8.96 1.36
CA LEU A 78 -13.34 10.04 1.07
C LEU A 78 -12.98 10.85 2.33
N GLY A 79 -13.96 11.16 3.19
CA GLY A 79 -13.75 11.86 4.45
C GLY A 79 -12.88 11.08 5.43
N ARG A 80 -13.16 9.78 5.61
CA ARG A 80 -12.33 8.91 6.46
C ARG A 80 -10.88 8.86 5.96
N MET A 81 -10.68 8.75 4.65
CA MET A 81 -9.33 8.77 4.07
C MET A 81 -8.64 10.13 4.25
N HIS A 82 -9.36 11.23 4.04
CA HIS A 82 -8.82 12.57 4.26
C HIS A 82 -8.28 12.74 5.69
N TYR A 83 -9.07 12.37 6.70
CA TYR A 83 -8.64 12.45 8.10
C TYR A 83 -7.54 11.44 8.43
N ALA A 84 -7.56 10.24 7.84
CA ALA A 84 -6.48 9.27 7.98
C ALA A 84 -5.14 9.87 7.52
N VAL A 85 -5.10 10.47 6.32
CA VAL A 85 -3.89 11.10 5.77
C VAL A 85 -3.43 12.28 6.63
N GLN A 86 -4.36 13.11 7.13
CA GLN A 86 -4.00 14.20 8.04
C GLN A 86 -3.36 13.69 9.34
N ASN A 87 -3.89 12.61 9.92
CA ASN A 87 -3.35 12.04 11.15
C ASN A 87 -2.01 11.32 10.92
N LEU A 88 -1.87 10.58 9.82
CA LEU A 88 -0.60 9.94 9.45
C LEU A 88 0.52 10.98 9.28
N ARG A 89 0.24 12.13 8.65
CA ARG A 89 1.22 13.22 8.54
C ARG A 89 1.69 13.76 9.89
N LYS A 90 0.79 13.82 10.88
CA LYS A 90 1.16 14.25 12.24
C LYS A 90 1.99 13.20 12.97
N LEU A 91 1.65 11.92 12.81
CA LEU A 91 2.36 10.82 13.45
C LEU A 91 3.75 10.57 12.85
N LEU A 92 3.94 10.94 11.57
CA LEU A 92 5.18 10.73 10.82
C LEU A 92 5.99 12.02 10.65
N SER A 93 5.68 13.11 11.36
CA SER A 93 6.37 14.39 11.18
C SER A 93 7.87 14.33 11.41
N ASP A 94 8.34 13.41 12.25
CA ASP A 94 9.75 13.26 12.58
C ASP A 94 10.52 12.43 11.52
N TYR A 95 9.79 11.84 10.57
CA TYR A 95 10.32 11.03 9.46
C TYR A 95 10.20 11.74 8.10
N LEU A 96 9.56 12.92 8.05
CA LEU A 96 9.28 13.72 6.85
C LEU A 96 10.07 15.03 6.86
#